data_AF-A0AAW1PQ10-F1
#
_entry.id   AF-A0AAW1PQ10-F1
#
_cell.length_a   1.000
_cell.length_b   1.000
_cell.length_c   1.000
_cell.angle_alpha   90.00
_cell.angle_beta   90.00
_cell.angle_gamma   90.00
#
_symmetry.space_group_name_H-M   'P 1'
#
loop_
_entity.id
_entity.type
_entity.pdbx_description
1 polymer ?
#
loop_
_entity_poly.entity_id
_entity_poly.type
_entity_poly.pdbx_seq_one_letter_code
_entity_poly.pdbx_strand_id
1 'polypeptide(L)' 'MAASTEKDVGIECWVNALPGFTGILKQRYSDFKVNEVDLAGRVVRLTTITSPELEERKRRQEAKAAQPSQAAKACTDLQA' A
#
# COMPACT_ATOMS: atom_id res chain seq x y z
N MET A 1 27.97 9.34 30.41
CA MET A 1 28.23 8.97 29.01
C MET A 1 27.76 10.14 28.17
N ALA A 2 28.65 10.81 27.42
CA ALA A 2 28.25 11.94 26.58
C ALA A 2 27.43 11.42 25.38
N ALA A 3 26.36 12.13 25.02
CA ALA A 3 25.62 11.84 23.80
C ALA A 3 26.47 12.24 22.59
N SER A 4 26.51 11.39 21.56
CA SER A 4 27.26 11.67 20.33
C SER A 4 26.61 12.82 19.55
N THR A 5 27.45 13.65 18.95
CA THR A 5 27.06 14.79 18.11
C THR A 5 27.39 14.53 16.65
N GLU A 6 26.81 15.31 15.74
CA GLU A 6 27.09 15.24 14.29
C GLU A 6 28.58 15.46 13.96
N LYS A 7 29.28 16.27 14.75
CA LYS A 7 30.72 16.53 14.60
C LYS A 7 31.56 15.30 14.89
N ASP A 8 31.15 14.48 15.86
CA ASP A 8 31.88 13.24 16.22
C ASP A 8 31.90 12.22 15.07
N VAL A 9 30.98 12.37 14.10
CA VAL A 9 30.89 11.54 12.90
C VAL A 9 31.21 12.30 11.61
N GLY A 10 31.77 13.52 11.70
CA GLY A 10 32.27 14.29 10.55
C GLY A 10 31.22 15.04 9.72
N ILE A 11 30.03 15.29 10.28
CA ILE A 11 28.97 16.06 9.61
C ILE A 11 29.05 17.53 10.07
N GLU A 12 29.72 18.39 9.29
CA GLU A 12 30.03 19.78 9.71
C GLU A 12 29.61 20.87 8.70
N CYS A 13 29.35 20.50 7.44
CA CYS A 13 29.17 21.45 6.34
C CYS A 13 27.70 21.61 5.94
N TRP A 14 27.37 22.81 5.47
CA TRP A 14 26.03 23.17 4.96
C TRP A 14 26.09 23.46 3.46
N VAL A 15 25.01 23.14 2.74
CA VAL A 15 24.91 23.44 1.30
C VAL A 15 24.60 24.92 1.04
N ASN A 16 23.88 25.59 1.95
CA ASN A 16 23.49 27.00 1.82
C ASN A 16 23.95 27.82 3.05
N ALA A 17 23.94 29.15 2.91
CA ALA A 17 24.38 30.09 3.94
C ALA A 17 23.21 30.81 4.66
N LEU A 18 21.98 30.28 4.56
CA LEU A 18 20.82 30.88 5.22
C LEU A 18 20.88 30.64 6.74
N PRO A 19 20.35 31.57 7.56
CA PRO A 19 20.28 31.35 9.00
C PRO A 19 19.37 30.15 9.30
N GLY A 20 19.81 29.29 10.22
CA GLY A 20 19.03 28.15 10.70
C GLY A 20 17.86 28.57 11.58
N PHE A 21 16.95 27.64 11.81
CA PHE A 21 15.85 27.77 12.75
C PHE A 21 15.72 26.50 13.58
N THR A 22 15.04 26.59 14.73
CA THR A 22 14.81 25.45 15.61
C THR A 22 13.45 24.84 15.35
N GLY A 23 13.38 23.51 15.27
CA GLY A 23 12.14 22.76 15.12
C GLY A 23 12.23 21.39 15.78
N ILE A 24 11.08 20.84 16.18
CA ILE A 24 11.00 19.48 16.72
C ILE A 24 10.70 18.54 15.55
N LEU A 25 11.64 17.63 15.25
CA LEU A 25 11.49 16.60 14.23
C LEU A 25 11.06 15.26 14.88
N LYS A 26 10.15 14.52 14.24
CA LYS A 26 9.59 13.24 14.73
C LYS A 26 8.81 13.35 16.06
N GLN A 27 8.03 14.43 16.26
CA GLN A 27 7.18 14.59 17.45
C GLN A 27 6.11 13.49 17.56
N ARG A 28 5.50 13.09 16.45
CA ARG A 28 4.61 11.93 16.33
C ARG A 28 5.13 11.00 15.25
N TYR A 29 4.85 9.70 15.37
CA TYR A 29 5.24 8.72 14.35
C TYR A 29 4.75 9.08 12.94
N SER A 30 3.58 9.71 12.87
CA SER A 30 2.93 10.11 11.62
C SER A 30 3.64 11.27 10.91
N ASP A 31 4.47 12.03 11.62
CA ASP A 31 5.14 13.22 11.10
C ASP A 31 6.32 12.85 10.19
N PHE A 32 6.83 11.62 10.29
CA PHE A 32 7.94 11.14 9.47
C PHE A 32 7.65 9.73 8.92
N LYS A 33 7.16 9.67 7.67
CA LYS A 33 6.83 8.41 6.97
C LYS A 33 7.85 8.16 5.87
N VAL A 34 8.31 6.91 5.75
CA VAL A 34 9.26 6.46 4.73
C VAL A 34 8.59 5.42 3.87
N ASN A 35 8.74 5.52 2.54
CA ASN A 35 8.38 4.48 1.59
C ASN A 35 9.61 4.14 0.76
N GLU A 36 9.94 2.86 0.67
CA GLU A 36 11.05 2.38 -0.15
C GLU A 36 10.75 2.58 -1.64
N VAL A 37 11.80 2.86 -2.42
CA VAL A 37 11.77 2.81 -3.88
C VAL A 37 12.61 1.62 -4.31
N ASP A 38 12.00 0.67 -5.01
CA ASP A 38 12.69 -0.55 -5.42
C ASP A 38 13.69 -0.30 -6.57
N LEU A 39 14.44 -1.34 -6.95
CA LEU A 39 15.42 -1.27 -8.05
C LEU A 39 14.77 -0.98 -9.42
N ALA A 40 13.46 -1.19 -9.55
CA ALA A 40 12.69 -0.85 -10.75
C ALA A 40 12.08 0.56 -10.69
N GLY A 41 12.40 1.34 -9.65
CA GLY A 41 11.90 2.70 -9.46
C GLY A 41 10.46 2.78 -8.93
N ARG A 42 9.89 1.67 -8.43
CA ARG A 42 8.51 1.65 -7.92
C ARG A 42 8.50 2.00 -6.44
N VAL A 43 7.61 2.92 -6.06
CA VAL A 43 7.37 3.28 -4.65
C VAL A 43 6.50 2.21 -3.98
N VAL A 44 7.00 1.59 -2.92
CA VAL A 44 6.28 0.56 -2.16
C VAL A 44 5.11 1.20 -1.40
N ARG A 45 3.90 0.65 -1.57
CA ARG A 45 2.67 1.09 -0.89
C ARG A 45 1.85 -0.12 -0.48
N LEU A 46 1.16 -0.03 0.66
CA LEU A 46 0.15 -1.01 1.04
C LEU A 46 -1.04 -0.90 0.09
N THR A 47 -1.26 -1.91 -0.75
CA THR A 47 -2.36 -1.91 -1.74
C THR A 47 -3.63 -2.57 -1.21
N THR A 48 -3.49 -3.48 -0.24
CA THR A 48 -4.57 -4.33 0.22
C THR A 48 -4.39 -4.66 1.69
N ILE A 49 -5.48 -4.55 2.46
CA ILE A 49 -5.51 -4.82 3.91
C ILE A 49 -6.06 -6.22 4.19
N THR A 50 -6.68 -6.85 3.19
CA THR A 50 -7.26 -8.19 3.28
C THR A 50 -6.22 -9.27 3.04
N SER A 51 -6.43 -10.42 3.69
CA SER A 51 -5.60 -11.61 3.46
C SER A 51 -5.69 -12.05 2.00
N PRO A 52 -4.58 -12.49 1.36
CA PRO A 52 -4.59 -13.04 0.02
C PRO A 52 -5.63 -14.15 -0.16
N GLU A 53 -5.81 -15.02 0.85
CA GLU A 53 -6.79 -16.11 0.82
C GLU A 53 -8.24 -15.61 0.79
N LEU A 54 -8.53 -14.53 1.51
CA LEU A 54 -9.87 -13.94 1.50
C LEU A 54 -10.20 -13.33 0.13
N GLU A 55 -9.21 -12.70 -0.51
CA GLU A 55 -9.36 -12.15 -1.86
C GLU A 55 -9.52 -13.25 -2.92
N GLU A 56 -8.79 -14.36 -2.78
CA GLU A 56 -9.01 -15.53 -3.65
C GLU A 56 -10.41 -16.13 -3.47
N ARG A 57 -10.91 -16.24 -2.23
CA ARG A 57 -12.26 -16.74 -1.96
C ARG A 57 -13.33 -15.85 -2.56
N LYS A 58 -13.21 -14.51 -2.45
CA LYS A 58 -14.13 -13.55 -3.09
C LYS A 58 -14.13 -13.72 -4.61
N ARG A 59 -12.96 -13.75 -5.23
CA ARG A 59 -12.83 -13.97 -6.68
C ARG A 59 -13.49 -15.27 -7.14
N ARG A 60 -13.34 -16.36 -6.39
CA ARG A 60 -13.99 -17.65 -6.69
C ARG A 60 -15.51 -17.59 -6.54
N GLN A 61 -16.03 -16.83 -5.58
CA GLN A 61 -17.47 -16.67 -5.38
C GLN A 61 -18.11 -15.83 -6.48
N GLU A 62 -17.47 -14.73 -6.86
CA GLU A 62 -17.90 -13.86 -7.97
C GLU A 62 -17.91 -14.61 -9.31
N ALA A 63 -16.89 -15.44 -9.57
CA ALA A 63 -16.82 -16.27 -10.78
C ALA A 63 -17.94 -17.33 -10.85
N LYS A 64 -18.42 -17.83 -9.71
CA LYS A 64 -19.54 -18.79 -9.65
C LYS A 64 -20.90 -18.11 -9.81
N ALA A 65 -21.04 -16.88 -9.34
CA ALA A 65 -22.27 -16.09 -9.47
C ALA A 65 -22.51 -15.57 -10.90
N ALA A 66 -21.47 -15.52 -11.74
CA ALA A 66 -21.55 -15.03 -13.11
C ALA A 66 -21.94 -16.10 -14.16
N GLN A 67 -22.25 -17.35 -13.76
CA GLN A 67 -22.79 -18.35 -14.70
C GLN A 67 -24.31 -18.18 -14.87
N PRO A 68 -24.84 -17.90 -16.08
CA PRO A 68 -26.28 -17.81 -16.30
C PRO A 68 -26.90 -19.20 -16.16
N SER A 69 -27.92 -19.32 -15.32
CA SER A 69 -28.72 -20.53 -15.19
C SER A 69 -29.41 -20.85 -16.52
N GLN A 70 -28.95 -21.90 -17.22
CA GLN A 70 -29.71 -22.51 -18.30
C GLN A 70 -30.94 -23.22 -17.70
N ALA A 71 -32.04 -22.47 -17.54
CA ALA A 71 -33.35 -23.00 -17.18
C ALA A 71 -34.42 -22.36 -18.09
N ALA A 72 -34.35 -22.65 -19.38
CA ALA A 72 -35.39 -22.28 -20.35
C ALA A 72 -35.37 -23.20 -21.58
N LYS A 73 -35.44 -24.53 -21.39
CA LYS A 73 -35.83 -25.47 -22.46
C LYS A 73 -36.58 -26.67 -21.88
N ALA A 74 -37.80 -26.43 -21.42
CA ALA A 74 -38.80 -27.49 -21.31
C ALA A 74 -40.20 -26.88 -21.42
N CYS A 75 -40.99 -27.44 -22.33
CA CYS A 75 -42.45 -27.34 -22.38
C CYS A 75 -43.07 -26.09 -23.06
N THR A 76 -42.91 -25.98 -24.38
CA THR A 76 -44.01 -25.54 -25.24
C THR A 76 -43.91 -26.28 -26.55
N ASP A 77 -44.74 -27.30 -26.72
CA ASP A 77 -45.34 -27.72 -27.99
C ASP A 77 -46.53 -28.62 -27.65
N LEU A 78 -47.60 -27.97 -27.20
CA LEU A 78 -48.94 -28.54 -27.20
C LEU A 78 -49.64 -27.92 -28.41
N GLN A 79 -49.85 -28.70 -29.48
CA GLN A 79 -50.90 -28.43 -30.45
C GLN A 79 -51.19 -29.71 -31.25
N ALA A 80 -52.26 -30.38 -30.80
CA ALA A 80 -53.10 -31.26 -31.59
C ALA A 80 -54.25 -30.43 -32.19
#